data_AF-E6LGP0-F1
#
_entry.id   AF-E6LGP0-F1
#
_cell.length_a   1.000
_cell.length_b   1.000
_cell.length_c   1.000
_cell.angle_alpha   90.00
_cell.angle_beta   90.00
_cell.angle_gamma   90.00
#
_symmetry.space_group_name_H-M   'P 1'
#
loop_
_entity.id
_entity.type
_entity.pdbx_description
1 polymer ?
#
loop_
_entity_poly.entity_id
_entity_poly.type
_entity_poly.pdbx_seq_one_letter_code
_entity_poly.pdbx_strand_id
1 'polypeptide(L)'
;MSWIASLENGTESLTIVPLYPQYSVTTVGSIFDTVSKYFVKSDKIINLTFFGNFYNHPLYIDYYVSKIKNTIQEEPVDAILFSYHGIPERYEKDGDTYQIECRKTTDLLVEKLPNIPTHVSF
;
A
#
# COMPACT_ATOMS: atom_id res chain seq x y z
N MET A 1 14.62 12.62 -11.59
CA MET A 1 13.24 12.50 -11.04
C MET A 1 12.76 13.88 -10.64
N SER A 2 11.47 14.20 -10.80
CA SER A 2 10.93 15.55 -10.55
C SER A 2 11.22 16.08 -9.15
N TRP A 3 11.19 15.23 -8.13
CA TRP A 3 11.43 15.62 -6.75
C TRP A 3 12.88 16.04 -6.46
N ILE A 4 13.88 15.54 -7.21
CA ILE A 4 15.29 15.94 -7.05
C ILE A 4 15.47 17.42 -7.41
N ALA A 5 14.85 17.86 -8.51
CA ALA A 5 14.87 19.26 -8.93
C ALA A 5 14.22 20.18 -7.88
N SER A 6 13.17 19.70 -7.19
CA SER A 6 12.56 20.44 -6.08
C SER A 6 13.51 20.61 -4.89
N LEU A 7 14.33 19.60 -4.57
CA LEU A 7 15.36 19.68 -3.52
C LEU A 7 16.51 20.64 -3.88
N GLU A 8 16.84 20.72 -5.17
CA GLU A 8 17.81 21.70 -5.68
C GLU A 8 17.28 23.13 -5.53
N ASN A 9 15.97 23.32 -5.70
CA ASN A 9 15.27 24.61 -5.58
C ASN A 9 14.94 25.04 -4.13
N GLY A 10 15.54 24.42 -3.12
CA GLY A 10 15.43 24.87 -1.71
C GLY A 10 14.31 24.21 -0.89
N THR A 11 13.76 23.08 -1.35
CA THR A 11 12.82 22.30 -0.52
C THR A 11 13.52 21.73 0.72
N GLU A 12 13.02 22.06 1.91
CA GLU A 12 13.58 21.64 3.21
C GLU A 12 12.92 20.40 3.81
N SER A 13 11.80 19.94 3.21
CA SER A 13 11.06 18.77 3.67
C SER A 13 10.52 17.97 2.50
N LEU A 14 10.68 16.65 2.56
CA LEU A 14 10.18 15.69 1.57
C LEU A 14 9.32 14.63 2.26
N THR A 15 8.07 14.53 1.82
CA THR A 15 7.16 13.45 2.24
C THR A 15 6.94 12.50 1.08
N ILE A 16 7.20 11.21 1.30
CA ILE A 16 7.09 10.16 0.30
C ILE A 16 5.99 9.20 0.72
N VAL A 17 4.95 9.13 -0.11
CA VAL A 17 3.83 8.20 0.02
C VAL A 17 3.85 7.29 -1.20
N PRO A 18 4.37 6.05 -1.07
CA PRO A 18 4.20 5.04 -2.10
C PRO A 18 2.71 4.86 -2.44
N LEU A 19 2.37 4.53 -3.69
CA LEU A 19 0.97 4.27 -4.07
C LEU A 19 0.55 2.81 -3.84
N TYR A 20 1.40 2.03 -3.18
CA TYR A 20 1.10 0.67 -2.74
C TYR A 20 0.64 0.72 -1.28
N PRO A 21 -0.62 0.37 -0.97
CA PRO A 21 -1.13 0.42 0.40
C PRO A 21 -0.45 -0.59 1.31
N GLN A 22 -0.18 -1.79 0.79
CA GLN A 22 0.53 -2.85 1.49
C GLN A 22 2.03 -2.78 1.19
N TYR A 23 2.85 -2.92 2.22
CA TYR A 23 4.30 -3.00 2.08
C TYR A 23 4.69 -4.30 1.37
N SER A 24 5.66 -4.19 0.46
CA SER A 24 6.53 -5.31 0.06
C SER A 24 7.94 -4.78 -0.17
N VAL A 25 8.95 -5.62 0.09
CA VAL A 25 10.35 -5.33 -0.25
C VAL A 25 10.53 -5.04 -1.73
N THR A 26 9.71 -5.66 -2.59
CA THR A 26 9.81 -5.52 -4.05
C THR A 26 9.20 -4.22 -4.59
N THR A 27 8.30 -3.58 -3.83
CA THR A 27 7.60 -2.35 -4.23
C THR A 27 7.99 -1.16 -3.35
N VAL A 28 7.47 -1.09 -2.13
CA VAL A 28 7.76 0.00 -1.19
C VAL A 28 9.22 -0.01 -0.77
N GLY A 29 9.79 -1.20 -0.54
CA GLY A 29 11.22 -1.36 -0.25
C GLY A 29 12.11 -0.83 -1.36
N SER A 30 11.81 -1.12 -2.63
CA SER A 30 12.61 -0.63 -3.77
C SER A 30 12.53 0.89 -3.95
N ILE A 31 11.39 1.51 -3.62
CA ILE A 31 11.24 2.97 -3.56
C ILE A 31 12.14 3.53 -2.45
N PHE A 32 12.09 2.95 -1.25
CA PHE A 32 12.93 3.36 -0.13
C PHE A 32 14.43 3.25 -0.45
N ASP A 33 14.85 2.17 -1.10
CA ASP A 33 16.24 1.98 -1.55
C ASP A 33 16.66 3.10 -2.51
N THR A 34 15.79 3.46 -3.45
CA THR A 34 16.08 4.50 -4.45
C THR A 34 16.26 5.86 -3.79
N VAL A 35 15.38 6.20 -2.84
CA VAL A 35 15.45 7.45 -2.06
C VAL A 35 16.70 7.47 -1.19
N SER A 36 16.96 6.37 -0.47
CA SER A 36 18.12 6.24 0.41
C SER A 36 19.43 6.37 -0.35
N LYS A 37 19.55 5.74 -1.53
CA LYS A 37 20.72 5.85 -2.41
C LYS A 37 21.02 7.28 -2.85
N TYR A 38 20.00 8.12 -3.01
CA TYR A 38 20.18 9.54 -3.30
C TYR A 38 20.76 10.27 -2.09
N PHE A 39 20.15 10.11 -0.91
CA PHE A 39 20.58 10.83 0.29
C PHE A 39 21.94 10.38 0.84
N VAL A 40 22.37 9.15 0.60
CA VAL A 40 23.75 8.70 0.89
C VAL A 40 24.81 9.56 0.18
N LYS A 41 24.48 10.15 -0.97
CA LYS A 41 25.40 10.97 -1.76
C LYS A 41 25.13 12.48 -1.64
N SER A 42 24.06 12.86 -0.93
CA SER A 42 23.63 14.25 -0.82
C SER A 42 24.34 14.94 0.35
N ASP A 43 24.94 16.10 0.09
CA ASP A 43 25.47 16.96 1.16
C ASP A 43 24.36 17.76 1.88
N LYS A 44 23.13 17.72 1.36
CA LYS A 44 21.96 18.38 1.94
C LYS A 44 21.20 17.42 2.84
N ILE A 45 21.04 17.81 4.10
CA ILE A 45 20.15 17.17 5.09
C ILE A 45 18.83 17.92 5.10
N ILE A 46 17.72 17.20 4.93
CA ILE A 46 16.35 17.73 4.93
C ILE A 46 15.47 16.89 5.86
N ASN A 47 14.28 17.40 6.18
CA ASN A 47 13.27 16.60 6.86
C ASN A 47 12.69 15.56 5.90
N LEU A 48 12.88 14.27 6.18
CA LEU A 48 12.36 13.18 5.36
C LEU A 48 11.29 12.41 6.12
N THR A 49 10.08 12.35 5.56
CA THR A 49 9.00 11.47 6.04
C THR A 49 8.70 10.43 4.97
N PHE A 50 8.71 9.15 5.35
CA PHE A 50 8.45 8.04 4.44
C PHE A 50 7.34 7.15 5.00
N PHE A 51 6.29 6.92 4.21
CA PHE A 51 5.21 6.01 4.58
C PHE A 51 5.55 4.59 4.14
N GLY A 52 5.68 3.67 5.11
CA GLY A 52 5.97 2.26 4.84
C GLY A 52 4.76 1.47 4.32
N ASN A 53 3.57 1.83 4.76
CA ASN A 53 2.29 1.30 4.29
C ASN A 53 1.15 2.24 4.74
N PHE A 54 -0.04 2.02 4.21
CA PHE A 54 -1.28 2.68 4.64
C PHE A 54 -2.52 1.79 4.43
N TYR A 55 -2.32 0.47 4.38
CA TYR A 55 -3.35 -0.53 4.05
C TYR A 55 -4.57 -0.49 4.99
N ASN A 56 -4.39 -0.08 6.25
CA ASN A 56 -5.42 0.02 7.26
C ASN A 56 -5.95 1.46 7.45
N HIS A 57 -5.57 2.40 6.59
CA HIS A 57 -5.99 3.78 6.73
C HIS A 57 -7.53 3.87 6.59
N PRO A 58 -8.26 4.49 7.53
CA PRO A 58 -9.72 4.50 7.52
C PRO A 58 -10.34 4.98 6.21
N LEU A 59 -9.81 6.07 5.64
CA LEU A 59 -10.31 6.60 4.35
C LEU A 59 -10.08 5.64 3.17
N TYR A 60 -9.00 4.85 3.21
CA TYR A 60 -8.73 3.85 2.17
C TYR A 60 -9.75 2.72 2.26
N ILE A 61 -9.99 2.19 3.46
CA ILE A 61 -11.00 1.15 3.73
C ILE A 61 -12.40 1.66 3.37
N ASP A 62 -12.79 2.84 3.85
CA ASP A 62 -14.13 3.40 3.65
C ASP A 62 -14.44 3.67 2.18
N TYR A 63 -13.44 4.09 1.40
CA TYR A 63 -13.56 4.22 -0.05
C TYR A 63 -13.93 2.89 -0.72
N TYR A 64 -13.18 1.82 -0.43
CA TYR A 64 -13.45 0.50 -1.02
C TYR A 64 -14.75 -0.11 -0.53
N VAL A 65 -15.09 0.03 0.75
CA VAL A 65 -16.39 -0.40 1.30
C VAL A 65 -17.53 0.27 0.55
N SER A 66 -17.46 1.60 0.36
CA SER A 66 -18.48 2.35 -0.34
C SER A 66 -18.61 1.89 -1.79
N LYS A 67 -17.46 1.70 -2.47
CA LYS A 67 -17.42 1.22 -3.85
C LYS A 67 -18.05 -0.17 -3.99
N ILE A 68 -17.64 -1.12 -3.15
CA ILE A 68 -18.13 -2.50 -3.19
C ILE A 68 -19.63 -2.55 -2.87
N LYS A 69 -20.11 -1.82 -1.86
CA LYS A 69 -21.54 -1.77 -1.53
C LYS A 69 -22.38 -1.24 -2.68
N ASN A 70 -21.94 -0.16 -3.33
CA ASN A 70 -22.65 0.40 -4.48
C ASN A 70 -22.72 -0.60 -5.63
N THR A 71 -21.61 -1.28 -5.94
CA THR A 71 -21.57 -2.32 -6.97
C THR A 71 -22.53 -3.46 -6.67
N ILE A 72 -22.56 -3.96 -5.43
CA ILE A 72 -23.45 -5.08 -5.04
C ILE A 72 -24.93 -4.67 -5.07
N GLN A 73 -25.24 -3.40 -4.77
CA GLN A 73 -26.60 -2.88 -4.86
C GLN A 73 -27.10 -2.81 -6.31
N GLU A 74 -26.22 -2.46 -7.25
CA GLU A 74 -26.52 -2.41 -8.67
C GLU A 74 -26.57 -3.81 -9.30
N GLU A 75 -25.64 -4.68 -8.90
CA GLU A 75 -25.47 -6.04 -9.41
C GLU A 75 -25.21 -7.02 -8.25
N PRO A 76 -26.26 -7.72 -7.77
CA PRO A 76 -26.12 -8.72 -6.71
C PRO A 76 -25.17 -9.86 -7.11
N VAL A 77 -24.34 -10.29 -6.16
CA VAL A 77 -23.35 -11.36 -6.35
C VAL A 77 -23.48 -12.45 -5.28
N ASP A 78 -23.15 -13.68 -5.65
CA ASP A 78 -23.15 -14.82 -4.71
C ASP A 78 -21.89 -14.87 -3.82
N ALA A 79 -20.78 -14.27 -4.26
CA ALA A 79 -19.51 -14.25 -3.56
C ALA A 79 -18.62 -13.07 -3.98
N ILE A 80 -17.66 -12.70 -3.14
CA ILE A 80 -16.63 -11.67 -3.40
C ILE A 80 -15.24 -12.32 -3.38
N LEU A 81 -14.45 -12.09 -4.43
CA LEU A 81 -13.04 -12.51 -4.50
C LEU A 81 -12.12 -11.29 -4.39
N PHE A 82 -11.35 -11.22 -3.29
CA PHE A 82 -10.25 -10.28 -3.15
C PHE A 82 -9.00 -10.88 -3.78
N SER A 83 -8.59 -10.35 -4.92
CA SER A 83 -7.43 -10.83 -5.69
C SER A 83 -6.24 -9.88 -5.52
N TYR A 84 -5.16 -10.39 -4.95
CA TYR A 84 -3.88 -9.70 -4.78
C TYR A 84 -2.82 -10.31 -5.70
N HIS A 85 -1.67 -9.64 -5.85
CA HIS A 85 -0.56 -10.19 -6.61
C HIS A 85 0.27 -11.15 -5.76
N GLY A 86 0.53 -12.35 -6.27
CA GLY A 86 1.45 -13.29 -5.63
C GLY A 86 2.88 -12.76 -5.57
N ILE A 87 3.59 -13.12 -4.50
CA ILE A 87 5.02 -12.87 -4.34
C ILE A 87 5.76 -14.20 -4.12
N PRO A 88 7.03 -14.33 -4.56
CA PRO A 88 7.83 -15.51 -4.27
C PRO A 88 7.88 -15.83 -2.77
N GLU A 89 7.66 -17.11 -2.40
CA GLU A 89 7.64 -17.58 -0.99
C GLU A 89 8.87 -17.15 -0.18
N ARG A 90 10.04 -17.03 -0.81
CA ARG A 90 11.25 -16.61 -0.12
C ARG A 90 11.09 -15.25 0.56
N TYR A 91 10.37 -14.31 -0.06
CA TYR A 91 10.20 -12.98 0.54
C TYR A 91 9.37 -13.03 1.80
N GLU A 92 8.32 -13.86 1.82
CA GLU A 92 7.54 -14.12 3.02
C GLU A 92 8.40 -14.76 4.12
N LYS A 93 9.22 -15.76 3.77
CA LYS A 93 10.18 -16.41 4.71
C LYS A 93 11.21 -15.44 5.26
N ASP A 94 11.62 -14.47 4.44
CA ASP A 94 12.57 -13.40 4.80
C ASP A 94 11.90 -12.24 5.56
N GLY A 95 10.59 -12.31 5.81
CA GLY A 95 9.84 -11.38 6.67
C GLY A 95 9.06 -10.28 5.94
N ASP A 96 8.83 -10.38 4.64
CA ASP A 96 7.95 -9.48 3.89
C ASP A 96 6.51 -9.56 4.42
N THR A 97 5.93 -8.41 4.78
CA THR A 97 4.60 -8.33 5.40
C THR A 97 3.44 -8.27 4.41
N TYR A 98 3.70 -8.27 3.10
CA TYR A 98 2.70 -8.04 2.05
C TYR A 98 1.46 -8.92 2.19
N GLN A 99 1.62 -10.24 2.27
CA GLN A 99 0.48 -11.15 2.37
C GLN A 99 -0.33 -10.93 3.66
N ILE A 100 0.34 -10.63 4.77
CA ILE A 100 -0.30 -10.34 6.06
C ILE A 100 -1.11 -9.05 5.96
N GLU A 101 -0.54 -8.00 5.35
CA GLU A 101 -1.21 -6.71 5.15
C GLU A 101 -2.38 -6.81 4.16
N CYS A 102 -2.26 -7.61 3.11
CA CYS A 102 -3.38 -7.92 2.19
C CYS A 102 -4.54 -8.60 2.91
N ARG A 103 -4.26 -9.63 3.73
CA ARG A 103 -5.28 -10.33 4.52
C ARG A 103 -5.97 -9.38 5.50
N LYS A 104 -5.19 -8.59 6.25
CA LYS A 104 -5.76 -7.57 7.16
C LYS A 104 -6.59 -6.51 6.43
N THR A 105 -6.18 -6.12 5.22
CA THR A 105 -6.99 -5.23 4.38
C THR A 105 -8.33 -5.88 4.08
N THR A 106 -8.34 -7.16 3.67
CA THR A 106 -9.58 -7.91 3.43
C THR A 106 -10.44 -7.98 4.69
N ASP A 107 -9.85 -8.32 5.84
CA ASP A 107 -10.58 -8.42 7.10
C ASP A 107 -11.31 -7.11 7.43
N LEU A 108 -10.60 -5.97 7.35
CA LEU A 108 -11.17 -4.64 7.58
C LEU A 108 -12.28 -4.26 6.60
N LEU A 109 -12.21 -4.74 5.36
CA LEU A 109 -13.27 -4.55 4.38
C LEU A 109 -14.48 -5.41 4.74
N VAL A 110 -14.27 -6.70 4.97
CA VAL A 110 -15.34 -7.69 5.26
C VAL A 110 -16.11 -7.31 6.52
N GLU A 111 -15.45 -6.80 7.57
CA GLU A 111 -16.09 -6.29 8.78
C GLU A 111 -17.18 -5.23 8.50
N LYS A 112 -17.06 -4.49 7.40
CA LYS A 112 -17.97 -3.40 7.02
C LYS A 112 -18.91 -3.75 5.87
N LEU A 113 -18.77 -4.93 5.27
CA LEU A 113 -19.56 -5.39 4.12
C LEU A 113 -20.77 -6.24 4.56
N PRO A 114 -21.80 -6.37 3.69
CA PRO A 114 -22.87 -7.33 3.94
C PRO A 114 -22.33 -8.76 4.03
N ASN A 115 -23.06 -9.64 4.72
CA ASN A 115 -22.69 -11.03 4.92
C ASN A 115 -22.85 -11.85 3.62
N ILE A 116 -21.86 -11.72 2.73
CA ILE A 116 -21.71 -12.44 1.46
C ILE A 116 -20.43 -13.28 1.57
N PRO A 117 -20.42 -14.53 1.08
CA PRO A 117 -19.20 -15.35 1.03
C PRO A 117 -18.01 -14.58 0.43
N THR A 118 -16.86 -14.61 1.10
CA THR A 118 -15.65 -13.92 0.64
C THR A 118 -14.45 -14.86 0.57
N HIS A 119 -13.59 -14.64 -0.42
CA HIS A 119 -12.37 -15.40 -0.67
C HIS A 119 -11.20 -14.47 -0.93
N VAL A 120 -9.99 -14.94 -0.63
CA VAL A 120 -8.73 -14.23 -0.93
C VAL A 120 -7.86 -15.09 -1.84
N SER A 121 -7.37 -14.51 -2.92
CA SER A 121 -6.37 -15.12 -3.82
C SER A 121 -5.13 -14.25 -3.91
N PHE A 122 -3.98 -14.90 -4.11
CA PHE A 122 -2.67 -14.31 -4.39
C PHE A 122 -2.13 -14.89 -5.69
#